data_AF-A0AAD3E5R0-F1
#
_entry.id   AF-A0AAD3E5R0-F1
#
_cell.length_a   1.000
_cell.length_b   1.000
_cell.length_c   1.000
_cell.angle_alpha   90.00
_cell.angle_beta   90.00
_cell.angle_gamma   90.00
#
_symmetry.space_group_name_H-M   'P 1'
#
loop_
_entity.id
_entity.type
_entity.pdbx_description
1 polymer ?
#
loop_
_entity_poly.entity_id
_entity_poly.type
_entity_poly.pdbx_seq_one_letter_code
_entity_poly.pdbx_strand_id
1 'polypeptide(L)'
;MAYDTADSDYLTRLTVRRLAELNATRARVEALEARATLAEEYELERRKLELLQRLQDKYAALNSVLGTDAGLAITELREHLQAVYDADLLSDTQLRALTMLHAVTYTTRTLDRLSEPGRYAVEGNSGVLELGASTLAMFSTRAGAAVAFAEACTAPVLIKLLSPLYAPVVVVNVANTIGNLAEDLDMRLALRTGGGIGALVRLLRPDCEASVQAAAAGALSLLAARDIVVQDSVRYLGGIDLLVDLMVTADAYTAEAARYCLLSLRRGNTKNQAEIIAAIRANSNVVRNVRRVDPELLRFEEGTPRVKSSYTPPTSYATPTKAGTSRPTTADSYRRPVETITDAMVRSVSPSRHRSPLAAALVRSTTDARGSLDRDFAAAASPVRTSLRATTVGPRYTPPPSSPLEIAHPDVTLGPMPEVDSDLLKRKHLIRYTAEELVALLQEMGFDKLDLRAFKVNNIAGVDLLDMTEDEMIVRLLLPRHKVRKLRALQRAVALYDRIATLPRQGRLSEVELRLFLSSQGCGSSEVDKIVRLFRSLVRTDKLDFVTFWDFVTAYDWIAQAFRIYNIPV
;
A
#
# COMPACT_ATOMS: atom_id res chain seq x y z
N MET A 1 -21.25 -54.14 -99.02
CA MET A 1 -21.60 -52.89 -98.33
C MET A 1 -21.60 -53.03 -96.79
N ALA A 2 -20.66 -53.77 -96.19
CA ALA A 2 -20.66 -54.03 -94.73
C ALA A 2 -19.33 -53.69 -94.02
N TYR A 3 -18.32 -53.20 -94.76
CA TYR A 3 -17.01 -52.84 -94.21
C TYR A 3 -16.89 -51.34 -93.87
N ASP A 4 -17.64 -50.45 -94.53
CA ASP A 4 -17.57 -48.99 -94.29
C ASP A 4 -18.20 -48.55 -92.95
N THR A 5 -19.10 -49.35 -92.37
CA THR A 5 -19.78 -49.01 -91.11
C THR A 5 -18.90 -49.21 -89.88
N ALA A 6 -17.99 -50.19 -89.90
CA ALA A 6 -17.12 -50.49 -88.75
C ALA A 6 -15.99 -49.46 -88.57
N ASP A 7 -15.40 -48.97 -89.67
CA ASP A 7 -14.37 -47.92 -89.63
C ASP A 7 -14.97 -46.55 -89.26
N SER A 8 -16.19 -46.27 -89.72
CA SER A 8 -16.98 -45.10 -89.27
C SER A 8 -17.24 -45.14 -87.76
N ASP A 9 -17.62 -46.30 -87.21
CA ASP A 9 -17.87 -46.47 -85.78
C ASP A 9 -16.58 -46.37 -84.93
N TYR A 10 -15.43 -46.78 -85.48
CA TYR A 10 -14.14 -46.62 -84.80
C TYR A 10 -13.69 -45.15 -84.76
N LEU A 11 -13.80 -44.45 -85.88
CA LEU A 11 -13.44 -43.03 -85.97
C LEU A 11 -14.35 -42.16 -85.09
N THR A 12 -15.65 -42.45 -85.03
CA THR A 12 -16.58 -41.74 -84.13
C THR A 12 -16.27 -41.99 -82.66
N ARG A 13 -15.89 -43.20 -82.25
CA ARG A 13 -15.44 -43.46 -80.88
C ARG A 13 -14.14 -42.73 -80.53
N LEU A 14 -13.20 -42.65 -81.49
CA LEU A 14 -11.93 -41.94 -81.30
C LEU A 14 -12.15 -40.42 -81.19
N THR A 15 -13.05 -39.83 -82.00
CA THR A 15 -13.39 -38.41 -81.92
C THR A 15 -14.14 -38.08 -80.64
N VAL A 16 -15.08 -38.92 -80.20
CA VAL A 16 -15.77 -38.75 -78.91
C VAL A 16 -14.78 -38.83 -77.75
N ARG A 17 -13.82 -39.76 -77.79
CA ARG A 17 -12.77 -39.86 -76.77
C ARG A 17 -11.86 -38.63 -76.75
N ARG A 18 -11.40 -38.14 -77.90
CA ARG A 18 -10.60 -36.90 -77.98
C ARG A 18 -11.38 -35.67 -77.53
N LEU A 19 -12.69 -35.60 -77.84
CA LEU A 19 -13.56 -34.52 -77.35
C LEU A 19 -13.76 -34.60 -75.85
N ALA A 20 -13.91 -35.80 -75.27
CA ALA A 20 -13.99 -35.98 -73.83
C ALA A 20 -12.68 -35.59 -73.13
N GLU A 21 -11.53 -35.94 -73.70
CA GLU A 21 -10.21 -35.54 -73.20
C GLU A 21 -10.02 -34.01 -73.30
N LEU A 22 -10.41 -33.37 -74.41
CA LEU A 22 -10.40 -31.91 -74.55
C LEU A 22 -11.32 -31.23 -73.54
N ASN A 23 -12.55 -31.72 -73.36
CA ASN A 23 -13.48 -31.20 -72.36
C ASN A 23 -12.93 -31.36 -70.93
N ALA A 24 -12.26 -32.48 -70.63
CA ALA A 24 -11.62 -32.69 -69.34
C ALA A 24 -10.44 -31.72 -69.12
N THR A 25 -9.66 -31.43 -70.15
CA THR A 25 -8.59 -30.42 -70.05
C THR A 25 -9.14 -29.01 -69.89
N ARG A 26 -10.21 -28.67 -70.61
CA ARG A 26 -10.89 -27.39 -70.49
C ARG A 26 -11.46 -27.19 -69.08
N ALA A 27 -12.15 -28.18 -68.54
CA ALA A 27 -12.65 -28.13 -67.16
C ALA A 27 -11.53 -27.99 -66.12
N ARG A 28 -10.35 -28.57 -66.37
CA ARG A 28 -9.17 -28.38 -65.50
C ARG A 28 -8.62 -26.96 -65.58
N VAL A 29 -8.57 -26.37 -66.77
CA VAL A 29 -8.11 -24.98 -66.97
C VAL A 29 -9.09 -24.02 -66.29
N GLU A 30 -10.40 -24.18 -66.50
CA GLU A 30 -11.44 -23.38 -65.86
C GLU A 30 -11.37 -23.49 -64.31
N ALA A 31 -11.10 -24.69 -63.78
CA ALA A 31 -10.91 -24.89 -62.34
C ALA A 31 -9.62 -24.25 -61.79
N LEU A 32 -8.55 -24.15 -62.59
CA LEU A 32 -7.32 -23.47 -62.21
C LEU A 32 -7.48 -21.95 -62.27
N GLU A 33 -8.18 -21.44 -63.28
CA GLU A 33 -8.52 -20.02 -63.39
C GLU A 33 -9.40 -19.56 -62.22
N ALA A 34 -10.43 -20.33 -61.86
CA ALA A 34 -11.26 -20.04 -60.69
C ALA A 34 -10.49 -20.06 -59.35
N ARG A 35 -9.44 -20.90 -59.24
CA ARG A 35 -8.54 -20.89 -58.07
C ARG A 35 -7.61 -19.68 -58.06
N ALA A 36 -7.14 -19.25 -59.23
CA ALA A 36 -6.31 -18.06 -59.36
C ALA A 36 -7.08 -16.79 -58.98
N THR A 37 -8.34 -16.65 -59.44
CA THR A 37 -9.18 -15.50 -59.06
C THR A 37 -9.44 -15.44 -57.57
N LEU A 38 -9.73 -16.58 -56.92
CA LEU A 38 -9.91 -16.64 -55.47
C LEU A 38 -8.63 -16.28 -54.69
N ALA A 39 -7.46 -16.65 -55.22
CA ALA A 39 -6.18 -16.27 -54.62
C ALA A 39 -5.92 -14.76 -54.71
N GLU A 40 -6.24 -14.14 -55.84
CA GLU A 40 -6.16 -12.69 -56.02
C GLU A 40 -7.12 -11.93 -55.10
N GLU A 41 -8.36 -12.42 -54.97
CA GLU A 41 -9.35 -11.86 -54.02
C GLU A 41 -8.86 -11.96 -52.58
N TYR A 42 -8.29 -13.10 -52.19
CA TYR A 42 -7.71 -13.29 -50.85
C TYR A 42 -6.53 -12.34 -50.58
N GLU A 43 -5.66 -12.11 -51.56
CA GLU A 43 -4.56 -11.15 -51.42
C GLU A 43 -5.09 -9.71 -51.26
N LEU A 44 -6.15 -9.34 -51.99
CA LEU A 44 -6.78 -8.03 -51.86
C LEU A 44 -7.41 -7.84 -50.48
N GLU A 45 -8.09 -8.86 -49.94
CA GLU A 45 -8.65 -8.83 -48.59
C GLU A 45 -7.56 -8.73 -47.52
N ARG A 46 -6.47 -9.49 -47.67
CA ARG A 46 -5.32 -9.41 -46.77
C ARG A 46 -4.72 -8.00 -46.75
N ARG A 47 -4.54 -7.38 -47.92
CA ARG A 47 -4.05 -5.99 -48.02
C ARG A 47 -5.02 -4.99 -47.38
N LYS A 48 -6.34 -5.19 -47.51
CA LYS A 48 -7.35 -4.37 -46.82
C LYS A 48 -7.26 -4.51 -45.30
N LEU A 49 -7.11 -5.73 -44.79
CA LEU A 49 -6.94 -5.99 -43.36
C LEU A 49 -5.66 -5.35 -42.81
N GLU A 50 -4.54 -5.46 -43.54
CA GLU A 50 -3.28 -4.81 -43.15
C GLU A 50 -3.42 -3.28 -43.13
N LEU A 51 -4.18 -2.69 -44.07
CA LEU A 51 -4.48 -1.26 -44.06
C LEU A 51 -5.38 -0.87 -42.89
N LEU A 52 -6.42 -1.64 -42.59
CA LEU A 52 -7.28 -1.41 -41.43
C LEU A 52 -6.49 -1.50 -40.12
N GLN A 53 -5.58 -2.46 -40.00
CA GLN A 53 -4.74 -2.61 -38.82
C GLN A 53 -3.77 -1.44 -38.67
N ARG A 54 -3.12 -0.99 -39.76
CA ARG A 54 -2.29 0.23 -39.74
C ARG A 54 -3.08 1.49 -39.41
N LEU A 55 -4.33 1.60 -39.87
CA LEU A 55 -5.19 2.71 -39.49
C LEU A 55 -5.57 2.62 -38.02
N GLN A 56 -5.91 1.43 -37.52
CA GLN A 56 -6.21 1.20 -36.11
C GLN A 56 -5.00 1.52 -35.23
N ASP A 57 -3.78 1.16 -35.63
CA ASP A 57 -2.54 1.49 -34.93
C ASP A 57 -2.28 3.00 -34.94
N LYS A 58 -2.53 3.68 -36.07
CA LYS A 58 -2.43 5.15 -36.16
C LYS A 58 -3.50 5.86 -35.34
N TYR A 59 -4.73 5.36 -35.33
CA TYR A 59 -5.81 5.87 -34.49
C TYR A 59 -5.54 5.59 -33.00
N ALA A 60 -4.96 4.45 -32.64
CA ALA A 60 -4.54 4.16 -31.29
C ALA A 60 -3.40 5.09 -30.84
N ALA A 61 -2.44 5.36 -31.73
CA ALA A 61 -1.38 6.34 -31.49
C ALA A 61 -1.95 7.78 -31.36
N LEU A 62 -2.91 8.17 -32.19
CA LEU A 62 -3.61 9.45 -32.07
C LEU A 62 -4.45 9.54 -30.80
N ASN A 63 -5.14 8.46 -30.40
CA ASN A 63 -5.87 8.37 -29.14
C ASN A 63 -4.95 8.39 -27.90
N SER A 64 -3.67 8.05 -28.05
CA SER A 64 -2.69 8.24 -26.98
C SER A 64 -2.24 9.71 -26.86
N VAL A 65 -2.39 10.50 -27.94
CA VAL A 65 -2.01 11.92 -28.03
C VAL A 65 -3.19 12.86 -27.73
N LEU A 66 -4.42 12.44 -28.02
CA LEU A 66 -5.63 12.96 -27.39
C LEU A 66 -5.65 12.47 -25.95
N GLY A 67 -4.90 13.16 -25.08
CA GLY A 67 -4.99 12.95 -23.64
C GLY A 67 -6.47 12.88 -23.27
N THR A 68 -6.87 11.86 -22.52
CA THR A 68 -8.24 11.68 -22.01
C THR A 68 -8.77 13.04 -21.58
N ASP A 69 -9.70 13.56 -22.38
CA ASP A 69 -10.19 14.93 -22.31
C ASP A 69 -10.81 15.13 -20.93
N ALA A 70 -10.14 15.90 -20.07
CA ALA A 70 -10.72 16.34 -18.80
C ALA A 70 -12.13 16.93 -19.04
N GLY A 71 -12.33 17.59 -20.18
CA GLY A 71 -13.64 18.07 -20.64
C GLY A 71 -14.66 16.95 -20.88
N LEU A 72 -14.30 15.86 -21.58
CA LEU A 72 -15.20 14.74 -21.86
C LEU A 72 -15.54 13.96 -20.58
N ALA A 73 -14.55 13.77 -19.70
CA ALA A 73 -14.79 13.17 -18.39
C ALA A 73 -15.79 13.98 -17.56
N ILE A 74 -15.72 15.33 -17.62
CA ILE A 74 -16.65 16.24 -16.95
C ILE A 74 -18.05 16.17 -17.58
N THR A 75 -18.17 16.11 -18.92
CA THR A 75 -19.48 16.02 -19.57
C THR A 75 -20.18 14.71 -19.26
N GLU A 76 -19.48 13.58 -19.35
CA GLU A 76 -20.04 12.26 -19.00
C GLU A 76 -20.40 12.19 -17.50
N LEU A 77 -19.59 12.77 -16.62
CA LEU A 77 -19.92 12.84 -15.20
C LEU A 77 -21.19 13.68 -14.95
N ARG A 78 -21.36 14.80 -15.67
CA ARG A 78 -22.58 15.62 -15.59
C ARG A 78 -23.81 14.85 -16.04
N GLU A 79 -23.72 14.06 -17.09
CA GLU A 79 -24.83 13.21 -17.56
C GLU A 79 -25.22 12.17 -16.50
N HIS A 80 -24.24 11.51 -15.87
CA HIS A 80 -24.50 10.59 -14.77
C HIS A 80 -25.14 11.27 -13.56
N LEU A 81 -24.68 12.48 -13.21
CA LEU A 81 -25.27 13.26 -12.12
C LEU A 81 -26.69 13.74 -12.44
N GLN A 82 -26.94 14.13 -13.69
CA GLN A 82 -28.28 14.50 -14.16
C GLN A 82 -29.23 13.31 -14.09
N ALA A 83 -28.79 12.11 -14.48
CA ALA A 83 -29.60 10.90 -14.38
C ALA A 83 -29.97 10.56 -12.92
N VAL A 84 -29.05 10.79 -11.97
CA VAL A 84 -29.35 10.65 -10.53
C VAL A 84 -30.36 11.69 -10.09
N TYR A 85 -30.23 12.95 -10.51
CA TYR A 85 -31.16 14.02 -10.19
C TYR A 85 -32.57 13.74 -10.74
N ASP A 86 -32.67 13.28 -11.98
CA ASP A 86 -33.95 12.92 -12.61
C ASP A 86 -34.60 11.72 -11.89
N ALA A 87 -33.81 10.72 -11.47
CA ALA A 87 -34.29 9.62 -10.66
C ALA A 87 -34.75 10.07 -9.25
N ASP A 88 -34.10 11.10 -8.69
CA ASP A 88 -34.53 11.71 -7.44
C ASP A 88 -35.88 12.40 -7.57
N LEU A 89 -36.14 13.10 -8.67
CA LEU A 89 -37.45 13.71 -8.97
C LEU A 89 -38.56 12.68 -9.16
N LEU A 90 -38.26 11.55 -9.79
CA LEU A 90 -39.24 10.49 -10.07
C LEU A 90 -39.60 9.64 -8.83
N SER A 91 -38.85 9.78 -7.73
CA SER A 91 -39.07 9.07 -6.46
C SER A 91 -39.03 7.54 -6.50
N ASP A 92 -38.52 6.97 -7.59
CA ASP A 92 -38.34 5.52 -7.73
C ASP A 92 -37.06 5.06 -7.02
N THR A 93 -37.23 4.20 -6.00
CA THR A 93 -36.13 3.63 -5.21
C THR A 93 -35.16 2.77 -6.02
N GLN A 94 -35.65 2.00 -7.00
CA GLN A 94 -34.80 1.11 -7.79
C GLN A 94 -33.98 1.90 -8.80
N LEU A 95 -34.61 2.87 -9.47
CA LEU A 95 -33.94 3.75 -10.40
C LEU A 95 -32.84 4.58 -9.72
N ARG A 96 -33.10 5.10 -8.51
CA ARG A 96 -32.08 5.82 -7.71
C ARG A 96 -30.88 4.95 -7.36
N ALA A 97 -31.10 3.68 -6.99
CA ALA A 97 -30.01 2.76 -6.67
C ALA A 97 -29.15 2.46 -7.91
N LEU A 98 -29.77 2.20 -9.06
CA LEU A 98 -29.08 1.90 -10.31
C LEU A 98 -28.30 3.11 -10.86
N THR A 99 -28.91 4.30 -10.87
CA THR A 99 -28.23 5.51 -11.34
C THR A 99 -27.07 5.90 -10.42
N MET A 100 -27.23 5.74 -9.11
CA MET A 100 -26.15 5.91 -8.14
C MET A 100 -25.02 4.91 -8.38
N LEU A 101 -25.31 3.62 -8.56
CA LEU A 101 -24.31 2.60 -8.87
C LEU A 101 -23.52 2.95 -10.13
N HIS A 102 -24.21 3.35 -11.20
CA HIS A 102 -23.57 3.76 -12.45
C HIS A 102 -22.68 4.99 -12.26
N ALA A 103 -23.15 6.01 -11.52
CA ALA A 103 -22.37 7.20 -11.22
C ALA A 103 -21.12 6.90 -10.38
N VAL A 104 -21.25 6.07 -9.34
CA VAL A 104 -20.13 5.62 -8.50
C VAL A 104 -19.15 4.76 -9.30
N THR A 105 -19.64 3.86 -10.15
CA THR A 105 -18.80 3.02 -11.01
C THR A 105 -18.04 3.83 -12.05
N TYR A 106 -18.69 4.82 -12.66
CA TYR A 106 -18.05 5.72 -13.61
C TYR A 106 -16.98 6.58 -12.93
N THR A 107 -17.32 7.25 -11.82
CA THR A 107 -16.38 8.09 -11.06
C THR A 107 -15.17 7.31 -10.56
N THR A 108 -15.35 6.09 -10.08
CA THR A 108 -14.22 5.26 -9.60
C THR A 108 -13.30 4.83 -10.73
N ARG A 109 -13.85 4.49 -11.89
CA ARG A 109 -13.04 4.19 -13.10
C ARG A 109 -12.29 5.40 -13.60
N THR A 110 -12.90 6.60 -13.61
CA THR A 110 -12.20 7.82 -14.04
C THR A 110 -11.09 8.19 -13.06
N LEU A 111 -11.35 8.11 -11.75
CA LEU A 111 -10.35 8.36 -10.72
C LEU A 111 -9.17 7.36 -10.81
N ASP A 112 -9.42 6.07 -11.06
CA ASP A 112 -8.33 5.09 -11.16
C ASP A 112 -7.42 5.37 -12.37
N ARG A 113 -8.00 5.74 -13.52
CA ARG A 113 -7.27 6.10 -14.75
C ARG A 113 -6.43 7.37 -14.59
N LEU A 114 -6.95 8.37 -13.88
CA LEU A 114 -6.32 9.69 -13.74
C LEU A 114 -5.37 9.80 -12.55
N SER A 115 -5.41 8.85 -11.62
CA SER A 115 -4.60 8.85 -10.39
C SER A 115 -3.16 8.33 -10.57
N GLU A 116 -2.71 8.04 -11.79
CA GLU A 116 -1.33 7.60 -12.03
C GLU A 116 -0.30 8.70 -11.70
N PRO A 117 0.78 8.36 -10.95
CA PRO A 117 1.84 9.30 -10.59
C PRO A 117 2.59 9.74 -11.87
N GLY A 118 2.24 10.92 -12.36
CA GLY A 118 2.74 11.50 -13.62
C GLY A 118 1.64 12.14 -14.45
N ARG A 119 0.43 11.57 -14.46
CA ARG A 119 -0.75 12.14 -15.13
C ARG A 119 -1.47 13.19 -14.28
N TYR A 120 -1.29 13.14 -12.96
CA TYR A 120 -1.83 14.13 -12.01
C TYR A 120 -1.34 15.57 -12.24
N ALA A 121 -0.09 15.75 -12.68
CA ALA A 121 0.55 17.05 -12.81
C ALA A 121 0.07 17.88 -14.03
N VAL A 122 -0.78 17.30 -14.89
CA VAL A 122 -1.36 17.99 -16.05
C VAL A 122 -2.56 18.82 -15.59
N GLU A 123 -2.58 20.12 -15.92
CA GLU A 123 -3.50 21.16 -15.40
C GLU A 123 -5.02 20.94 -15.61
N GLY A 124 -5.48 19.81 -16.14
CA GLY A 124 -6.90 19.42 -16.20
C GLY A 124 -7.26 18.21 -15.34
N ASN A 125 -6.30 17.33 -15.04
CA ASN A 125 -6.57 16.07 -14.36
C ASN A 125 -6.78 16.26 -12.85
N SER A 126 -6.11 17.25 -12.25
CA SER A 126 -6.31 17.61 -10.84
C SER A 126 -7.75 18.03 -10.55
N GLY A 127 -8.33 18.89 -11.39
CA GLY A 127 -9.72 19.35 -11.24
C GLY A 127 -10.73 18.21 -11.40
N VAL A 128 -10.49 17.27 -12.32
CA VAL A 128 -11.35 16.08 -12.49
C VAL A 128 -11.24 15.16 -11.28
N LEU A 129 -10.06 14.99 -10.68
CA LEU A 129 -9.90 14.21 -9.45
C LEU A 129 -10.61 14.86 -8.26
N GLU A 130 -10.53 16.19 -8.12
CA GLU A 130 -11.25 16.93 -7.07
C GLU A 130 -12.77 16.78 -7.24
N LEU A 131 -13.27 16.92 -8.46
CA LEU A 131 -14.68 16.72 -8.78
C LEU A 131 -15.12 15.27 -8.54
N GLY A 132 -14.31 14.30 -8.96
CA GLY A 132 -14.54 12.87 -8.73
C GLY A 132 -14.55 12.51 -7.24
N ALA A 133 -13.60 13.02 -6.46
CA ALA A 133 -13.57 12.79 -5.01
C ALA A 133 -14.75 13.46 -4.30
N SER A 134 -15.14 14.67 -4.71
CA SER A 134 -16.30 15.38 -4.17
C SER A 134 -17.61 14.66 -4.47
N THR A 135 -17.75 14.13 -5.69
CA THR A 135 -18.94 13.36 -6.09
C THR A 135 -19.04 12.06 -5.29
N LEU A 136 -17.94 11.32 -5.11
CA LEU A 136 -17.94 10.16 -4.21
C LEU A 136 -18.32 10.55 -2.78
N ALA A 137 -17.80 11.67 -2.26
CA ALA A 137 -18.16 12.13 -0.91
C ALA A 137 -19.66 12.44 -0.79
N MET A 138 -20.24 13.09 -1.80
CA MET A 138 -21.68 13.34 -1.86
C MET A 138 -22.49 12.03 -1.91
N PHE A 139 -22.08 11.04 -2.71
CA PHE A 139 -22.79 9.77 -2.79
C PHE A 139 -22.65 8.96 -1.49
N SER A 140 -21.53 9.04 -0.78
CA SER A 140 -21.29 8.28 0.45
C SER A 140 -22.25 8.60 1.60
N THR A 141 -22.89 9.78 1.59
CA THR A 141 -23.88 10.16 2.62
C THR A 141 -25.30 9.71 2.29
N ARG A 142 -25.54 9.19 1.08
CA ARG A 142 -26.87 8.77 0.63
C ARG A 142 -27.20 7.36 1.14
N ALA A 143 -28.50 7.09 1.31
CA ALA A 143 -28.97 5.75 1.66
C ALA A 143 -28.63 4.74 0.54
N GLY A 144 -28.13 3.57 0.93
CA GLY A 144 -27.71 2.52 -0.02
C GLY A 144 -26.34 2.75 -0.66
N ALA A 145 -25.59 3.79 -0.25
CA ALA A 145 -24.26 4.06 -0.80
C ALA A 145 -23.28 2.89 -0.59
N ALA A 146 -23.30 2.25 0.59
CA ALA A 146 -22.42 1.12 0.88
C ALA A 146 -22.46 0.03 -0.20
N VAL A 147 -23.66 -0.36 -0.64
CA VAL A 147 -23.86 -1.38 -1.68
C VAL A 147 -23.24 -0.93 -3.01
N ALA A 148 -23.51 0.31 -3.44
CA ALA A 148 -22.95 0.85 -4.67
C ALA A 148 -21.41 0.92 -4.64
N PHE A 149 -20.83 1.27 -3.50
CA PHE A 149 -19.37 1.35 -3.33
C PHE A 149 -18.70 -0.02 -3.22
N ALA A 150 -19.38 -1.00 -2.65
CA ALA A 150 -18.92 -2.39 -2.61
C ALA A 150 -18.94 -3.00 -4.03
N GLU A 151 -20.05 -2.86 -4.76
CA GLU A 151 -20.21 -3.37 -6.13
C GLU A 151 -19.23 -2.72 -7.11
N ALA A 152 -18.99 -1.41 -6.98
CA ALA A 152 -18.03 -0.70 -7.81
C ALA A 152 -16.55 -0.96 -7.43
N CYS A 153 -16.27 -1.83 -6.44
CA CYS A 153 -14.91 -2.17 -5.99
C CYS A 153 -14.05 -0.93 -5.70
N THR A 154 -14.62 0.04 -4.98
CA THR A 154 -14.06 1.39 -4.83
C THR A 154 -12.88 1.48 -3.85
N ALA A 155 -12.82 0.60 -2.85
CA ALA A 155 -11.82 0.60 -1.79
C ALA A 155 -10.35 0.77 -2.26
N PRO A 156 -9.82 0.01 -3.24
CA PRO A 156 -8.43 0.19 -3.71
C PRO A 156 -8.15 1.59 -4.26
N VAL A 157 -9.10 2.19 -4.98
CA VAL A 157 -8.96 3.54 -5.54
C VAL A 157 -8.96 4.59 -4.44
N LEU A 158 -9.85 4.46 -3.45
CA LEU A 158 -9.87 5.33 -2.28
C LEU A 158 -8.55 5.27 -1.50
N ILE A 159 -8.02 4.06 -1.26
CA ILE A 159 -6.74 3.88 -0.55
C ILE A 159 -5.58 4.48 -1.35
N LYS A 160 -5.57 4.32 -2.68
CA LYS A 160 -4.57 4.92 -3.58
C LYS A 160 -4.55 6.44 -3.46
N LEU A 161 -5.73 7.07 -3.40
CA LEU A 161 -5.90 8.53 -3.29
C LEU A 161 -5.61 9.08 -1.88
N LEU A 162 -5.51 8.24 -0.84
CA LEU A 162 -5.07 8.63 0.52
C LEU A 162 -3.55 8.84 0.60
N SER A 163 -3.00 9.67 -0.28
CA SER A 163 -1.58 10.01 -0.31
C SER A 163 -1.39 11.52 -0.20
N PRO A 164 -0.42 11.99 0.61
CA PRO A 164 -0.12 13.42 0.74
C PRO A 164 0.42 14.05 -0.56
N LEU A 165 0.62 13.25 -1.61
CA LEU A 165 1.02 13.70 -2.94
C LEU A 165 -0.15 14.33 -3.72
N TYR A 166 -1.39 14.01 -3.38
CA TYR A 166 -2.58 14.58 -4.02
C TYR A 166 -3.01 15.87 -3.32
N ALA A 167 -3.81 16.69 -4.02
CA ALA A 167 -4.36 17.92 -3.46
C ALA A 167 -5.13 17.64 -2.16
N PRO A 168 -5.04 18.53 -1.16
CA PRO A 168 -5.66 18.32 0.15
C PRO A 168 -7.17 18.11 0.03
N VAL A 169 -7.84 18.79 -0.90
CA VAL A 169 -9.28 18.63 -1.19
C VAL A 169 -9.63 17.19 -1.57
N VAL A 170 -8.84 16.56 -2.44
CA VAL A 170 -9.04 15.16 -2.85
C VAL A 170 -8.91 14.25 -1.63
N VAL A 171 -7.83 14.41 -0.87
CA VAL A 171 -7.53 13.55 0.28
C VAL A 171 -8.59 13.69 1.38
N VAL A 172 -9.03 14.92 1.68
CA VAL A 172 -10.09 15.20 2.65
C VAL A 172 -11.41 14.55 2.24
N ASN A 173 -11.82 14.73 0.99
CA ASN A 173 -13.06 14.13 0.48
C ASN A 173 -12.99 12.60 0.51
N VAL A 174 -11.86 12.01 0.12
CA VAL A 174 -11.66 10.56 0.19
C VAL A 174 -11.67 10.06 1.64
N ALA A 175 -11.02 10.75 2.57
CA ALA A 175 -11.09 10.39 3.99
C ALA A 175 -12.54 10.45 4.52
N ASN A 176 -13.28 11.49 4.17
CA ASN A 176 -14.70 11.62 4.52
C ASN A 176 -15.55 10.51 3.90
N THR A 177 -15.32 10.13 2.64
CA THR A 177 -16.04 8.99 2.01
C THR A 177 -15.84 7.71 2.80
N ILE A 178 -14.61 7.44 3.22
CA ILE A 178 -14.26 6.26 4.00
C ILE A 178 -14.93 6.29 5.38
N GLY A 179 -14.95 7.47 6.03
CA GLY A 179 -15.66 7.68 7.28
C GLY A 179 -17.16 7.41 7.17
N ASN A 180 -17.81 7.92 6.12
CA ASN A 180 -19.24 7.72 5.90
C ASN A 180 -19.60 6.26 5.60
N LEU A 181 -18.70 5.53 4.93
CA LEU A 181 -18.86 4.10 4.62
C LEU A 181 -18.41 3.18 5.76
N ALA A 182 -18.02 3.75 6.92
CA ALA A 182 -17.51 2.97 8.05
C ALA A 182 -18.55 2.04 8.68
N GLU A 183 -19.85 2.25 8.45
CA GLU A 183 -20.91 1.38 8.96
C GLU A 183 -20.93 0.00 8.29
N ASP A 184 -20.46 -0.09 7.05
CA ASP A 184 -20.48 -1.33 6.27
C ASP A 184 -19.29 -2.24 6.61
N LEU A 185 -19.57 -3.54 6.79
CA LEU A 185 -18.57 -4.53 7.16
C LEU A 185 -17.60 -4.83 6.01
N ASP A 186 -18.11 -4.94 4.79
CA ASP A 186 -17.31 -5.32 3.62
C ASP A 186 -16.31 -4.21 3.28
N MET A 187 -16.74 -2.95 3.37
CA MET A 187 -15.85 -1.80 3.25
C MET A 187 -14.78 -1.77 4.34
N ARG A 188 -15.12 -2.03 5.61
CA ARG A 188 -14.11 -2.13 6.69
C ARG A 188 -13.10 -3.25 6.45
N LEU A 189 -13.56 -4.41 5.95
CA LEU A 189 -12.69 -5.53 5.60
C LEU A 189 -11.75 -5.17 4.44
N ALA A 190 -12.27 -4.57 3.37
CA ALA A 190 -11.49 -4.15 2.21
C ALA A 190 -10.43 -3.10 2.57
N LEU A 191 -10.76 -2.16 3.46
CA LEU A 191 -9.81 -1.16 3.96
C LEU A 191 -8.71 -1.79 4.82
N ARG A 192 -9.03 -2.80 5.63
CA ARG A 192 -8.03 -3.54 6.43
C ARG A 192 -7.06 -4.29 5.54
N THR A 193 -7.56 -5.08 4.60
CA THR A 193 -6.73 -5.90 3.70
C THR A 193 -5.93 -5.05 2.72
N GLY A 194 -6.48 -3.92 2.28
CA GLY A 194 -5.82 -2.97 1.39
C GLY A 194 -4.83 -2.00 2.06
N GLY A 195 -4.66 -2.05 3.39
CA GLY A 195 -3.77 -1.15 4.11
C GLY A 195 -4.28 0.29 4.28
N GLY A 196 -5.59 0.51 4.12
CA GLY A 196 -6.25 1.81 4.24
C GLY A 196 -6.11 2.44 5.62
N ILE A 197 -6.09 1.65 6.70
CA ILE A 197 -5.86 2.16 8.07
C ILE A 197 -4.46 2.79 8.17
N GLY A 198 -3.45 2.13 7.61
CA GLY A 198 -2.08 2.67 7.55
C GLY A 198 -2.00 3.95 6.74
N ALA A 199 -2.73 4.02 5.62
CA ALA A 199 -2.81 5.23 4.82
C ALA A 199 -3.43 6.40 5.61
N LEU A 200 -4.51 6.17 6.36
CA LEU A 200 -5.14 7.18 7.21
C LEU A 200 -4.23 7.61 8.38
N VAL A 201 -3.58 6.68 9.08
CA VAL A 201 -2.64 7.01 10.18
C VAL A 201 -1.46 7.85 9.66
N ARG A 202 -0.99 7.58 8.44
CA ARG A 202 0.08 8.35 7.79
C ARG A 202 -0.29 9.82 7.56
N LEU A 203 -1.57 10.12 7.34
CA LEU A 203 -2.10 11.47 7.13
C LEU A 203 -2.21 12.28 8.44
N LEU A 204 -2.08 11.64 9.61
CA LEU A 204 -2.04 12.31 10.91
C LEU A 204 -0.69 12.95 11.24
N ARG A 205 0.32 12.79 10.37
CA ARG A 205 1.67 13.31 10.60
C ARG A 205 1.68 14.85 10.53
N PRO A 206 2.57 15.51 11.29
CA PRO A 206 2.66 16.97 11.34
C PRO A 206 2.98 17.62 9.98
N ASP A 207 3.53 16.84 9.04
CA ASP A 207 3.86 17.29 7.68
C ASP A 207 2.62 17.50 6.79
N CYS A 208 1.47 16.98 7.21
CA CYS A 208 0.20 17.14 6.50
C CYS A 208 -0.56 18.39 6.98
N GLU A 209 -1.38 18.96 6.10
CA GLU A 209 -2.23 20.10 6.44
C GLU A 209 -3.25 19.74 7.54
N ALA A 210 -3.59 20.71 8.39
CA ALA A 210 -4.56 20.53 9.49
C ALA A 210 -5.92 19.98 8.99
N SER A 211 -6.43 20.47 7.86
CA SER A 211 -7.68 19.99 7.26
C SER A 211 -7.65 18.49 6.94
N VAL A 212 -6.53 18.02 6.37
CA VAL A 212 -6.28 16.61 6.05
C VAL A 212 -6.16 15.76 7.32
N GLN A 213 -5.43 16.25 8.33
CA GLN A 213 -5.29 15.58 9.62
C GLN A 213 -6.66 15.41 10.32
N ALA A 214 -7.50 16.45 10.31
CA ALA A 214 -8.84 16.40 10.89
C ALA A 214 -9.73 15.38 10.19
N ALA A 215 -9.74 15.38 8.85
CA ALA A 215 -10.52 14.43 8.07
C ALA A 215 -10.07 12.98 8.30
N ALA A 216 -8.75 12.75 8.36
CA ALA A 216 -8.19 11.44 8.67
C ALA A 216 -8.55 10.97 10.09
N ALA A 217 -8.45 11.85 11.09
CA ALA A 217 -8.85 11.55 12.47
C ALA A 217 -10.36 11.26 12.57
N GLY A 218 -11.19 12.04 11.88
CA GLY A 218 -12.63 11.82 11.79
C GLY A 218 -12.97 10.45 11.18
N ALA A 219 -12.38 10.11 10.03
CA ALA A 219 -12.58 8.81 9.39
C ALA A 219 -12.15 7.65 10.29
N LEU A 220 -10.98 7.75 10.94
CA LEU A 220 -10.49 6.76 11.89
C LEU A 220 -11.43 6.62 13.10
N SER A 221 -11.99 7.73 13.61
CA SER A 221 -12.93 7.70 14.74
C SER A 221 -14.19 6.88 14.43
N LEU A 222 -14.72 7.00 13.21
CA LEU A 222 -15.93 6.30 12.78
C LEU A 222 -15.65 4.81 12.55
N LEU A 223 -14.51 4.48 11.93
CA LEU A 223 -14.07 3.09 11.74
C LEU A 223 -13.77 2.41 13.09
N ALA A 224 -13.02 3.07 13.97
CA ALA A 224 -12.64 2.56 15.28
C ALA A 224 -13.84 2.35 16.21
N ALA A 225 -14.90 3.17 16.09
CA ALA A 225 -16.11 3.01 16.89
C ALA A 225 -16.87 1.70 16.60
N ARG A 226 -16.64 1.08 15.44
CA ARG A 226 -17.39 -0.10 14.96
C ARG A 226 -16.55 -1.37 14.83
N ASP A 227 -15.22 -1.27 14.83
CA ASP A 227 -14.33 -2.43 14.62
C ASP A 227 -13.11 -2.38 15.56
N ILE A 228 -13.04 -3.33 16.48
CA ILE A 228 -11.94 -3.45 17.46
C ILE A 228 -10.60 -3.78 16.80
N VAL A 229 -10.60 -4.42 15.63
CA VAL A 229 -9.37 -4.71 14.88
C VAL A 229 -8.81 -3.43 14.29
N VAL A 230 -9.67 -2.50 13.87
CA VAL A 230 -9.23 -1.16 13.45
C VAL A 230 -8.61 -0.43 14.63
N GLN A 231 -9.23 -0.50 15.82
CA GLN A 231 -8.69 0.13 17.02
C GLN A 231 -7.28 -0.37 17.36
N ASP A 232 -7.08 -1.69 17.32
CA ASP A 232 -5.77 -2.30 17.55
C ASP A 232 -4.78 -1.94 16.43
N SER A 233 -5.22 -1.89 15.18
CA SER A 233 -4.36 -1.50 14.04
C SER A 233 -3.83 -0.09 14.20
N VAL A 234 -4.67 0.87 14.61
CA VAL A 234 -4.24 2.26 14.86
C VAL A 234 -3.22 2.32 15.99
N ARG A 235 -3.41 1.52 17.05
CA ARG A 235 -2.42 1.38 18.14
C ARG A 235 -1.09 0.83 17.63
N TYR A 236 -1.11 -0.31 16.93
CA TYR A 236 0.10 -0.94 16.42
C TYR A 236 0.87 -0.08 15.40
N LEU A 237 0.19 0.81 14.68
CA LEU A 237 0.80 1.74 13.74
C LEU A 237 1.34 3.03 14.40
N GLY A 238 1.26 3.14 15.74
CA GLY A 238 1.70 4.33 16.48
C GLY A 238 0.78 5.54 16.30
N GLY A 239 -0.45 5.34 15.84
CA GLY A 239 -1.41 6.42 15.60
C GLY A 239 -1.90 7.10 16.88
N ILE A 240 -1.85 6.41 18.03
CA ILE A 240 -2.26 6.98 19.32
C ILE A 240 -1.37 8.17 19.70
N ASP A 241 -0.05 8.05 19.56
CA ASP A 241 0.89 9.15 19.87
C ASP A 241 0.62 10.37 18.98
N LEU A 242 0.38 10.15 17.67
CA LEU A 242 0.05 11.22 16.72
C LEU A 242 -1.27 11.91 17.08
N LEU A 243 -2.30 11.16 17.44
CA LEU A 243 -3.59 11.73 17.86
C LEU A 243 -3.48 12.52 19.17
N VAL A 244 -2.65 12.07 20.12
CA VAL A 244 -2.38 12.80 21.37
C VAL A 244 -1.64 14.11 21.10
N ASP A 245 -0.69 14.13 20.16
CA ASP A 245 -0.04 15.35 19.69
C ASP A 245 -1.05 16.32 19.03
N LEU A 246 -1.91 15.80 18.15
CA LEU A 246 -2.94 16.58 17.46
C LEU A 246 -3.99 17.18 18.41
N MET A 247 -4.21 16.54 19.55
CA MET A 247 -5.16 16.99 20.56
C MET A 247 -4.82 18.35 21.19
N VAL A 248 -3.57 18.78 21.09
CA VAL A 248 -3.03 20.00 21.73
C VAL A 248 -2.81 21.12 20.71
N THR A 249 -3.08 20.88 19.44
CA THR A 249 -2.89 21.87 18.36
C THR A 249 -3.72 23.14 18.59
N ALA A 250 -3.29 24.24 17.98
CA ALA A 250 -3.99 25.53 18.09
C ALA A 250 -5.37 25.49 17.41
N ASP A 251 -5.48 24.73 16.32
CA ASP A 251 -6.72 24.58 15.57
C ASP A 251 -7.74 23.72 16.35
N ALA A 252 -8.89 24.32 16.63
CA ALA A 252 -9.92 23.70 17.46
C ALA A 252 -10.54 22.48 16.77
N TYR A 253 -10.70 22.53 15.43
CA TYR A 253 -11.37 21.48 14.68
C TYR A 253 -10.54 20.19 14.63
N THR A 254 -9.25 20.28 14.30
CA THR A 254 -8.32 19.14 14.38
C THR A 254 -8.23 18.56 15.77
N ALA A 255 -8.12 19.41 16.80
CA ALA A 255 -8.04 18.95 18.18
C ALA A 255 -9.32 18.20 18.61
N GLU A 256 -10.50 18.68 18.23
CA GLU A 256 -11.77 18.01 18.53
C GLU A 256 -11.90 16.66 17.81
N ALA A 257 -11.56 16.61 16.51
CA ALA A 257 -11.56 15.36 15.74
C ALA A 257 -10.60 14.32 16.34
N ALA A 258 -9.42 14.75 16.79
CA ALA A 258 -8.45 13.89 17.48
C ALA A 258 -8.99 13.36 18.82
N ARG A 259 -9.68 14.20 19.60
CA ARG A 259 -10.33 13.80 20.87
C ARG A 259 -11.38 12.72 20.64
N TYR A 260 -12.29 12.93 19.69
CA TYR A 260 -13.30 11.93 19.35
C TYR A 260 -12.66 10.63 18.87
N CYS A 261 -11.58 10.70 18.07
CA CYS A 261 -10.87 9.51 17.64
C CYS A 261 -10.28 8.73 18.83
N LEU A 262 -9.64 9.40 19.80
CA LEU A 262 -9.12 8.74 21.00
C LEU A 262 -10.24 8.14 21.87
N LEU A 263 -11.39 8.82 21.98
CA LEU A 263 -12.58 8.28 22.66
C LEU A 263 -13.12 7.03 21.98
N SER A 264 -13.14 6.99 20.65
CA SER A 264 -13.53 5.80 19.88
C SER A 264 -12.52 4.66 20.03
N LEU A 265 -11.21 4.96 20.04
CA LEU A 265 -10.15 3.96 20.15
C LEU A 265 -10.09 3.28 21.52
N ARG A 266 -10.47 3.99 22.58
CA ARG A 266 -10.48 3.45 23.95
C ARG A 266 -11.72 2.63 24.27
N ARG A 267 -12.82 2.85 23.56
CA ARG A 267 -14.12 2.27 23.88
C ARG A 267 -14.06 0.74 23.85
N GLY A 268 -14.24 0.12 25.01
CA GLY A 268 -14.19 -1.34 25.16
C GLY A 268 -12.81 -2.01 24.97
N ASN A 269 -11.73 -1.24 24.80
CA ASN A 269 -10.38 -1.78 24.60
C ASN A 269 -9.40 -1.31 25.69
N THR A 270 -9.11 -2.21 26.63
CA THR A 270 -8.26 -1.92 27.80
C THR A 270 -6.80 -1.66 27.45
N LYS A 271 -6.29 -2.26 26.37
CA LYS A 271 -4.91 -2.02 25.91
C LYS A 271 -4.78 -0.61 25.36
N ASN A 272 -5.72 -0.20 24.52
CA ASN A 272 -5.78 1.17 23.99
C ASN A 272 -5.97 2.19 25.11
N GLN A 273 -6.83 1.91 26.10
CA GLN A 273 -7.00 2.76 27.29
C GLN A 273 -5.67 2.99 28.03
N ALA A 274 -4.92 1.92 28.31
CA ALA A 274 -3.64 2.03 29.00
C ALA A 274 -2.61 2.82 28.19
N GLU A 275 -2.54 2.59 26.87
CA GLU A 275 -1.59 3.27 25.99
C GLU A 275 -1.91 4.75 25.81
N ILE A 276 -3.18 5.12 25.66
CA ILE A 276 -3.62 6.53 25.60
C ILE A 276 -3.25 7.26 26.89
N ILE A 277 -3.52 6.66 28.06
CA ILE A 277 -3.16 7.26 29.35
C ILE A 277 -1.63 7.43 29.47
N ALA A 278 -0.86 6.43 29.04
CA ALA A 278 0.60 6.49 29.05
C ALA A 278 1.13 7.58 28.10
N ALA A 279 0.61 7.67 26.88
CA ALA A 279 0.97 8.67 25.89
C ALA A 279 0.67 10.10 26.36
N ILE A 280 -0.53 10.33 26.93
CA ILE A 280 -0.92 11.62 27.50
C ILE A 280 0.02 12.04 28.63
N ARG A 281 0.42 11.10 29.51
CA ARG A 281 1.34 11.38 30.62
C ARG A 281 2.77 11.63 30.16
N ALA A 282 3.21 10.93 29.12
CA ALA A 282 4.55 11.07 28.56
C ALA A 282 4.73 12.39 27.79
N ASN A 283 3.65 12.94 27.22
CA ASN A 283 3.72 14.11 26.37
C ASN A 283 3.71 15.44 27.16
N SER A 284 4.85 16.12 27.19
CA SER A 284 5.01 17.39 27.91
C SER A 284 4.09 18.51 27.42
N ASN A 285 3.69 18.49 26.14
CA ASN A 285 2.83 19.52 25.55
C ASN A 285 1.39 19.38 26.06
N VAL A 286 0.93 18.14 26.21
CA VAL A 286 -0.39 17.81 26.78
C VAL A 286 -0.42 18.16 28.27
N VAL A 287 0.64 17.86 29.01
CA VAL A 287 0.77 18.20 30.44
C VAL A 287 0.77 19.72 30.68
N ARG A 288 1.32 20.53 29.76
CA ARG A 288 1.22 22.00 29.83
C ARG A 288 -0.20 22.50 29.53
N ASN A 289 -0.94 21.79 28.68
CA ASN A 289 -2.28 22.14 28.25
C ASN A 289 -3.36 21.23 28.84
N VAL A 290 -3.21 20.80 30.10
CA VAL A 290 -4.13 19.86 30.78
C VAL A 290 -5.59 20.29 30.74
N ARG A 291 -5.86 21.61 30.69
CA ARG A 291 -7.23 22.14 30.55
C ARG A 291 -7.92 21.75 29.24
N ARG A 292 -7.16 21.40 28.20
CA ARG A 292 -7.68 20.96 26.89
C ARG A 292 -7.88 19.45 26.81
N VAL A 293 -7.48 18.70 27.85
CA VAL A 293 -7.62 17.24 27.89
C VAL A 293 -8.97 16.88 28.51
N ASP A 294 -9.73 16.01 27.86
CA ASP A 294 -10.95 15.46 28.46
C ASP A 294 -10.62 14.62 29.68
N PRO A 295 -11.31 14.85 30.82
CA PRO A 295 -11.09 14.05 32.03
C PRO A 295 -11.44 12.57 31.81
N GLU A 296 -12.30 12.26 30.83
CA GLU A 296 -12.66 10.90 30.47
C GLU A 296 -11.47 10.11 29.90
N LEU A 297 -10.61 10.74 29.09
CA LEU A 297 -9.44 10.09 28.49
C LEU A 297 -8.42 9.60 29.53
N LEU A 298 -8.43 10.19 30.73
CA LEU A 298 -7.52 9.84 31.83
C LEU A 298 -8.06 8.73 32.75
N ARG A 299 -9.28 8.23 32.49
CA ARG A 299 -9.93 7.20 33.31
C ARG A 299 -10.08 5.90 32.52
N PHE A 300 -10.09 4.76 33.22
CA PHE A 300 -10.54 3.51 32.62
C PHE A 300 -12.07 3.49 32.60
N GLU A 301 -12.66 2.91 31.54
CA GLU A 301 -14.13 2.77 31.45
C GLU A 301 -14.63 1.76 32.50
N GLU A 302 -15.70 2.12 33.21
CA GLU A 302 -16.34 1.26 34.20
C GLU A 302 -16.89 -0.03 33.54
N GLY A 303 -16.50 -1.20 34.04
CA GLY A 303 -16.92 -2.51 33.51
C GLY A 303 -15.93 -3.19 32.56
N THR A 304 -14.80 -2.56 32.20
CA THR A 304 -13.75 -3.26 31.46
C THR A 304 -12.91 -4.16 32.40
N PRO A 305 -12.62 -5.43 32.03
CA PRO A 305 -11.83 -6.32 32.88
C PRO A 305 -10.44 -5.72 33.05
N ARG A 306 -10.14 -5.26 34.27
CA ARG A 306 -8.82 -4.76 34.63
C ARG A 306 -7.82 -5.88 34.41
N VAL A 307 -6.97 -5.74 33.39
CA VAL A 307 -5.74 -6.53 33.30
C VAL A 307 -4.97 -6.22 34.58
N LYS A 308 -4.72 -7.23 35.41
CA LYS A 308 -3.87 -7.08 36.60
C LYS A 308 -2.50 -6.62 36.13
N SER A 309 -2.24 -5.33 36.26
CA SER A 309 -0.91 -4.77 36.15
C SER A 309 -0.03 -5.46 37.19
N SER A 310 1.03 -6.14 36.75
CA SER A 310 2.03 -6.76 37.62
C SER A 310 2.97 -5.75 38.28
N TYR A 311 2.53 -4.50 38.44
CA TYR A 311 3.33 -3.44 39.04
C TYR A 311 2.87 -3.19 40.47
N THR A 312 3.55 -3.82 41.43
CA THR A 312 3.50 -3.46 42.85
C THR A 312 4.45 -2.28 43.08
N PRO A 313 3.98 -1.09 43.47
CA PRO A 313 4.87 -0.01 43.89
C PRO A 313 5.52 -0.38 45.24
N PRO A 314 6.82 -0.07 45.45
CA PRO A 314 7.50 -0.41 46.69
C PRO A 314 6.88 0.33 47.86
N THR A 315 6.43 -0.44 48.85
CA THR A 315 5.86 0.04 50.11
C THR A 315 6.99 0.19 51.12
N SER A 316 7.41 1.42 51.41
CA SER A 316 8.04 1.89 52.67
C SER A 316 8.22 3.40 52.47
N TYR A 317 7.68 4.27 53.32
CA TYR A 317 8.14 4.52 54.69
C TYR A 317 6.97 4.76 55.65
N ALA A 318 7.12 4.21 56.84
CA ALA A 318 6.21 4.37 57.96
C ALA A 318 6.67 5.52 58.88
N THR A 319 5.73 6.42 59.18
CA THR A 319 5.47 7.12 60.47
C THR A 319 6.40 8.25 60.95
N PRO A 320 5.95 9.18 61.85
CA PRO A 320 4.73 9.13 62.69
C PRO A 320 3.85 10.40 62.77
N THR A 321 2.61 10.10 63.16
CA THR A 321 1.54 10.90 63.79
C THR A 321 1.91 12.16 64.59
N LYS A 322 1.14 13.24 64.39
CA LYS A 322 0.66 14.11 65.48
C LYS A 322 -0.69 14.75 65.16
N ALA A 323 -1.50 14.84 66.20
CA ALA A 323 -2.92 15.12 66.25
C ALA A 323 -3.35 16.52 65.80
N GLY A 324 -4.55 16.57 65.21
CA GLY A 324 -5.65 17.42 65.66
C GLY A 324 -5.59 18.91 65.30
N THR A 325 -6.34 19.33 64.27
CA THR A 325 -7.31 20.43 64.42
C THR A 325 -8.29 20.49 63.24
N SER A 326 -9.54 20.68 63.63
CA SER A 326 -10.79 20.86 62.89
C SER A 326 -10.77 21.76 61.66
N ARG A 327 -11.56 21.34 60.66
CA ARG A 327 -12.25 22.17 59.64
C ARG A 327 -12.91 23.42 60.26
N PRO A 328 -13.06 24.48 59.46
CA PRO A 328 -14.37 25.13 59.42
C PRO A 328 -14.88 25.34 57.99
N THR A 329 -16.19 25.16 57.88
CA THR A 329 -17.09 25.44 56.77
C THR A 329 -17.75 26.81 56.96
N THR A 330 -17.88 27.60 55.88
CA THR A 330 -18.95 28.60 55.58
C THR A 330 -18.47 29.40 54.36
N ALA A 331 -19.15 29.48 53.20
CA ALA A 331 -20.50 29.95 52.87
C ALA A 331 -20.75 31.41 53.29
N ASP A 332 -21.15 32.22 52.29
CA ASP A 332 -21.60 33.63 52.34
C ASP A 332 -20.49 34.70 52.51
N SER A 333 -20.43 35.83 51.79
CA SER A 333 -21.32 36.47 50.82
C SER A 333 -20.69 37.77 50.26
N TYR A 334 -21.23 38.27 49.13
CA TYR A 334 -21.11 39.63 48.53
C TYR A 334 -19.70 40.10 48.07
N ARG A 335 -19.48 40.82 46.96
CA ARG A 335 -20.28 41.80 46.20
C ARG A 335 -19.56 42.06 44.85
N ARG A 336 -20.29 42.16 43.74
CA ARG A 336 -19.82 42.81 42.49
C ARG A 336 -19.75 44.34 42.68
N PRO A 337 -19.03 45.04 41.79
CA PRO A 337 -19.65 46.19 41.13
C PRO A 337 -19.61 46.07 39.60
N VAL A 338 -20.70 46.59 39.02
CA VAL A 338 -20.94 46.85 37.61
C VAL A 338 -20.51 48.29 37.34
N GLU A 339 -19.77 48.55 36.26
CA GLU A 339 -19.77 49.86 35.62
C GLU A 339 -19.91 49.71 34.11
N THR A 340 -20.68 50.65 33.58
CA THR A 340 -21.47 50.64 32.36
C THR A 340 -20.75 51.20 31.15
N ILE A 341 -21.16 50.67 30.00
CA ILE A 341 -20.95 51.17 28.64
C ILE A 341 -21.54 52.58 28.52
N THR A 342 -20.76 53.54 28.01
CA THR A 342 -21.06 54.40 26.85
C THR A 342 -19.95 55.43 26.71
N ASP A 343 -19.08 55.27 25.72
CA ASP A 343 -18.74 56.42 24.88
C ASP A 343 -18.46 55.95 23.46
N ALA A 344 -19.16 56.58 22.54
CA ALA A 344 -19.32 56.18 21.16
C ALA A 344 -18.18 56.78 20.31
N MET A 345 -17.72 55.98 19.34
CA MET A 345 -17.74 56.34 17.92
C MET A 345 -17.36 57.79 17.59
N VAL A 346 -16.15 58.01 17.04
CA VAL A 346 -15.86 58.84 15.86
C VAL A 346 -14.34 58.91 15.62
N ARG A 347 -13.95 58.70 14.34
CA ARG A 347 -12.62 58.79 13.68
C ARG A 347 -11.82 57.49 13.66
N SER A 348 -11.38 56.95 12.51
CA SER A 348 -11.56 57.29 11.10
C SER A 348 -10.94 56.16 10.28
N VAL A 349 -11.62 55.84 9.19
CA VAL A 349 -11.22 54.98 8.07
C VAL A 349 -9.89 55.44 7.45
N SER A 350 -8.96 54.52 7.17
CA SER A 350 -8.32 54.40 5.85
C SER A 350 -7.42 53.14 5.72
N PRO A 351 -7.21 52.62 4.49
CA PRO A 351 -6.79 51.25 4.22
C PRO A 351 -5.34 51.14 3.73
N SER A 352 -4.64 50.05 4.04
CA SER A 352 -3.34 49.76 3.42
C SER A 352 -3.02 48.26 3.29
N ARG A 353 -3.24 47.77 2.07
CA ARG A 353 -2.39 46.87 1.26
C ARG A 353 -1.76 45.65 1.94
N HIS A 354 -2.42 44.51 1.78
CA HIS A 354 -1.76 43.22 1.65
C HIS A 354 -0.90 43.18 0.37
N ARG A 355 0.38 42.84 0.51
CA ARG A 355 1.25 42.41 -0.59
C ARG A 355 1.58 40.94 -0.37
N SER A 356 1.14 40.10 -1.30
CA SER A 356 1.55 38.70 -1.45
C SER A 356 2.98 38.63 -2.02
N PRO A 357 3.79 37.61 -1.67
CA PRO A 357 5.18 37.48 -2.11
C PRO A 357 5.30 36.85 -3.52
N LEU A 358 4.27 36.98 -4.36
CA LEU A 358 4.23 36.41 -5.72
C LEU A 358 4.59 37.44 -6.81
N ALA A 359 4.97 38.66 -6.41
CA ALA A 359 5.29 39.77 -7.31
C ALA A 359 6.78 40.19 -7.27
N ALA A 360 7.70 39.26 -6.99
CA ALA A 360 9.16 39.51 -7.02
C ALA A 360 9.95 38.58 -7.97
N ALA A 361 9.28 37.72 -8.76
CA ALA A 361 9.93 36.75 -9.64
C ALA A 361 9.69 36.98 -11.15
N LEU A 362 9.15 38.15 -11.56
CA LEU A 362 8.82 38.44 -12.96
C LEU A 362 9.57 39.64 -13.58
N VAL A 363 10.67 40.08 -12.96
CA VAL A 363 11.60 41.02 -13.61
C VAL A 363 13.03 40.57 -13.34
N ARG A 364 13.46 39.53 -14.07
CA ARG A 364 14.86 39.35 -14.50
C ARG A 364 14.97 38.18 -15.47
N SER A 365 15.62 38.47 -16.60
CA SER A 365 16.05 37.56 -17.66
C SER A 365 15.03 37.25 -18.77
N THR A 366 14.74 38.29 -19.56
CA THR A 366 14.72 38.14 -21.02
C THR A 366 15.98 38.81 -21.56
N THR A 367 17.05 38.03 -21.75
CA THR A 367 18.10 38.16 -22.76
C THR A 367 19.17 37.14 -22.42
N ASP A 368 19.06 35.94 -22.98
CA ASP A 368 20.15 35.35 -23.74
C ASP A 368 19.60 34.18 -24.55
N ALA A 369 19.50 34.46 -25.83
CA ALA A 369 19.12 33.53 -26.85
C ALA A 369 20.32 32.64 -27.21
N ARG A 370 19.98 31.45 -27.72
CA ARG A 370 20.77 30.68 -28.70
C ARG A 370 22.10 30.08 -28.21
N GLY A 371 22.04 28.77 -27.96
CA GLY A 371 23.20 27.90 -28.11
C GLY A 371 23.21 26.72 -27.15
N SER A 372 22.31 25.75 -27.33
CA SER A 372 22.52 24.38 -26.81
C SER A 372 21.46 23.41 -27.34
N LEU A 373 21.43 23.20 -28.66
CA LEU A 373 20.68 22.10 -29.29
C LEU A 373 21.61 21.21 -30.15
N ASP A 374 22.86 21.04 -29.72
CA ASP A 374 23.87 20.29 -30.48
C ASP A 374 24.79 19.42 -29.60
N ARG A 375 24.28 18.80 -28.52
CA ARG A 375 25.10 17.88 -27.70
C ARG A 375 24.54 16.50 -27.37
N ASP A 376 23.37 16.14 -27.88
CA ASP A 376 22.75 14.84 -27.59
C ASP A 376 22.82 13.81 -28.73
N PHE A 377 23.70 14.01 -29.72
CA PHE A 377 23.86 13.07 -30.85
C PHE A 377 25.28 12.55 -31.11
N ALA A 378 26.16 12.55 -30.10
CA ALA A 378 27.52 12.01 -30.27
C ALA A 378 28.04 11.24 -29.05
N ALA A 379 27.50 10.06 -28.78
CA ALA A 379 28.17 9.05 -27.94
C ALA A 379 27.72 7.60 -28.20
N ALA A 380 27.26 7.29 -29.42
CA ALA A 380 26.95 5.92 -29.85
C ALA A 380 27.74 5.58 -31.12
N ALA A 381 29.04 5.34 -30.98
CA ALA A 381 29.85 4.55 -31.91
C ALA A 381 31.19 4.16 -31.23
N SER A 382 31.35 2.86 -31.01
CA SER A 382 32.54 2.07 -30.58
C SER A 382 33.81 2.32 -31.44
N PRO A 383 35.01 1.69 -31.25
CA PRO A 383 35.34 0.48 -30.46
C PRO A 383 36.76 0.40 -29.80
N VAL A 384 36.97 -0.68 -29.02
CA VAL A 384 38.22 -1.48 -28.81
C VAL A 384 39.54 -0.74 -28.48
N ARG A 385 40.10 -1.02 -27.28
CA ARG A 385 41.51 -1.44 -27.13
C ARG A 385 41.82 -2.07 -25.76
N THR A 386 42.32 -3.30 -25.86
CA THR A 386 43.00 -4.12 -24.86
C THR A 386 44.23 -3.45 -24.24
N SER A 387 44.47 -3.63 -22.93
CA SER A 387 45.83 -3.88 -22.42
C SER A 387 45.81 -4.61 -21.07
N LEU A 388 46.62 -5.65 -21.01
CA LEU A 388 46.95 -6.52 -19.87
C LEU A 388 48.03 -5.87 -18.98
N ARG A 389 47.89 -6.05 -17.66
CA ARG A 389 48.95 -6.24 -16.62
C ARG A 389 48.23 -6.34 -15.25
N ALA A 390 48.16 -7.49 -14.55
CA ALA A 390 49.21 -8.18 -13.78
C ALA A 390 50.00 -7.18 -12.91
N THR A 391 50.03 -7.17 -11.57
CA THR A 391 50.07 -8.17 -10.47
C THR A 391 49.72 -7.40 -9.15
N THR A 392 49.37 -7.92 -7.96
CA THR A 392 50.05 -8.88 -7.06
C THR A 392 49.23 -9.05 -5.76
N VAL A 393 49.20 -10.28 -5.23
CA VAL A 393 49.21 -10.68 -3.80
C VAL A 393 47.92 -10.48 -2.97
N GLY A 394 47.19 -11.60 -2.77
CA GLY A 394 46.33 -11.83 -1.61
C GLY A 394 46.99 -12.81 -0.62
N PRO A 395 46.70 -12.73 0.69
CA PRO A 395 47.23 -13.70 1.65
C PRO A 395 46.40 -14.98 1.66
N ARG A 396 47.11 -16.12 1.57
CA ARG A 396 46.60 -17.48 1.77
C ARG A 396 46.40 -17.72 3.28
N TYR A 397 45.27 -18.29 3.67
CA TYR A 397 45.07 -18.85 5.01
C TYR A 397 44.93 -20.37 4.94
N THR A 398 45.72 -21.04 5.77
CA THR A 398 45.83 -22.49 5.96
C THR A 398 44.86 -22.98 7.05
N PRO A 399 44.24 -24.16 6.92
CA PRO A 399 43.38 -24.71 7.97
C PRO A 399 44.22 -25.35 9.11
N PRO A 400 43.79 -25.28 10.39
CA PRO A 400 44.44 -25.96 11.50
C PRO A 400 44.06 -27.44 11.61
N PRO A 401 44.85 -28.26 12.34
CA PRO A 401 44.83 -29.72 12.24
C PRO A 401 43.72 -30.39 13.07
N SER A 402 43.30 -31.54 12.55
CA SER A 402 42.37 -32.51 13.13
C SER A 402 42.98 -33.31 14.29
N SER A 403 42.15 -33.62 15.29
CA SER A 403 42.35 -34.72 16.26
C SER A 403 41.01 -35.05 16.94
N PRO A 404 40.82 -36.27 17.48
CA PRO A 404 40.64 -37.51 16.75
C PRO A 404 39.24 -38.12 16.94
N LEU A 405 38.86 -38.98 16.01
CA LEU A 405 37.68 -39.84 16.05
C LEU A 405 37.70 -40.73 17.30
N GLU A 406 36.67 -40.62 18.14
CA GLU A 406 36.35 -41.63 19.15
C GLU A 406 35.25 -42.56 18.62
N ILE A 407 35.49 -43.85 18.82
CA ILE A 407 34.91 -44.98 18.14
C ILE A 407 33.51 -45.28 18.69
N ALA A 408 32.60 -45.65 17.78
CA ALA A 408 31.23 -46.03 18.08
C ALA A 408 31.14 -47.31 18.94
N HIS A 409 30.19 -47.33 19.88
CA HIS A 409 29.55 -48.54 20.38
C HIS A 409 28.09 -48.55 19.91
N PRO A 410 27.60 -49.63 19.27
CA PRO A 410 26.21 -49.77 18.87
C PRO A 410 25.37 -50.30 20.05
N ASP A 411 24.05 -50.15 19.94
CA ASP A 411 23.01 -50.70 20.81
C ASP A 411 22.54 -49.82 21.97
N VAL A 412 21.69 -48.81 21.66
CA VAL A 412 20.48 -48.56 22.48
C VAL A 412 19.31 -48.16 21.56
N THR A 413 18.23 -48.90 21.76
CA THR A 413 16.90 -48.88 21.16
C THR A 413 16.23 -47.50 21.00
N LEU A 414 15.54 -47.33 19.87
CA LEU A 414 14.66 -46.22 19.49
C LEU A 414 13.63 -45.85 20.58
N GLY A 415 13.84 -44.70 21.23
CA GLY A 415 12.79 -43.93 21.90
C GLY A 415 12.23 -42.85 20.96
N PRO A 416 11.02 -42.29 21.22
CA PRO A 416 10.44 -41.26 20.39
C PRO A 416 11.37 -40.05 20.34
N MET A 417 11.59 -39.54 19.14
CA MET A 417 12.46 -38.42 18.82
C MET A 417 12.17 -37.23 19.76
N PRO A 418 13.19 -36.61 20.39
CA PRO A 418 12.95 -35.43 21.21
C PRO A 418 12.40 -34.32 20.33
N GLU A 419 11.31 -33.68 20.76
CA GLU A 419 10.79 -32.47 20.12
C GLU A 419 11.94 -31.47 20.00
N VAL A 420 12.25 -31.08 18.76
CA VAL A 420 13.36 -30.19 18.45
C VAL A 420 13.14 -28.87 19.20
N ASP A 421 14.06 -28.51 20.11
CA ASP A 421 14.02 -27.28 20.89
C ASP A 421 13.84 -26.05 19.97
N SER A 422 12.60 -25.57 19.85
CA SER A 422 12.20 -24.48 18.96
C SER A 422 12.95 -23.18 19.21
N ASP A 423 13.56 -23.03 20.38
CA ASP A 423 14.23 -21.80 20.80
C ASP A 423 15.71 -21.73 20.37
N LEU A 424 16.34 -22.87 20.07
CA LEU A 424 17.68 -22.91 19.48
C LEU A 424 17.65 -22.68 17.96
N LEU A 425 16.58 -23.12 17.31
CA LEU A 425 16.32 -22.89 15.88
C LEU A 425 16.15 -21.40 15.56
N LYS A 426 15.36 -20.69 16.37
CA LYS A 426 15.11 -19.25 16.22
C LYS A 426 16.39 -18.40 16.21
N ARG A 427 17.45 -18.88 16.86
CA ARG A 427 18.73 -18.17 17.05
C ARG A 427 19.74 -18.37 15.92
N LYS A 428 19.45 -19.21 14.93
CA LYS A 428 20.32 -19.44 13.77
C LYS A 428 19.95 -18.46 12.64
N HIS A 429 20.93 -18.05 11.83
CA HIS A 429 20.71 -17.31 10.58
C HIS A 429 20.30 -18.27 9.45
N LEU A 430 19.55 -17.80 8.45
CA LEU A 430 19.03 -18.63 7.34
C LEU A 430 20.11 -19.44 6.61
N ILE A 431 21.33 -18.90 6.50
CA ILE A 431 22.48 -19.57 5.87
C ILE A 431 22.85 -20.89 6.56
N ARG A 432 22.48 -21.07 7.84
CA ARG A 432 22.75 -22.29 8.61
C ARG A 432 21.53 -23.22 8.69
N TYR A 433 20.45 -22.93 7.97
CA TYR A 433 19.22 -23.73 8.03
C TYR A 433 19.36 -24.96 7.16
N THR A 434 19.12 -26.11 7.78
CA THR A 434 18.87 -27.37 7.06
C THR A 434 17.51 -27.32 6.35
N ALA A 435 17.28 -28.23 5.39
CA ALA A 435 16.04 -28.27 4.64
C ALA A 435 14.79 -28.45 5.54
N GLU A 436 14.94 -29.17 6.66
CA GLU A 436 13.86 -29.38 7.63
C GLU A 436 13.54 -28.12 8.43
N GLU A 437 14.56 -27.38 8.84
CA GLU A 437 14.43 -26.09 9.55
C GLU A 437 13.83 -25.00 8.65
N LEU A 438 14.20 -24.99 7.36
CA LEU A 438 13.61 -24.09 6.37
C LEU A 438 12.12 -24.38 6.15
N VAL A 439 11.74 -25.65 6.07
CA VAL A 439 10.34 -26.05 5.92
C VAL A 439 9.51 -25.64 7.15
N ALA A 440 10.06 -25.73 8.36
CA ALA A 440 9.40 -25.25 9.56
C ALA A 440 9.14 -23.73 9.50
N LEU A 441 10.11 -22.94 9.01
CA LEU A 441 9.96 -21.48 8.86
C LEU A 441 8.88 -21.14 7.83
N LEU A 442 8.91 -21.81 6.68
CA LEU A 442 7.91 -21.59 5.63
C LEU A 442 6.51 -22.00 6.07
N GLN A 443 6.37 -23.05 6.88
CA GLN A 443 5.08 -23.44 7.45
C GLN A 443 4.50 -22.34 8.36
N GLU A 444 5.33 -21.70 9.19
CA GLU A 444 4.89 -20.56 10.03
C GLU A 444 4.56 -19.31 9.20
N MET A 445 5.21 -19.10 8.05
CA MET A 445 4.85 -18.05 7.10
C MET A 445 3.57 -18.35 6.28
N GLY A 446 2.90 -19.47 6.56
CA GLY A 446 1.63 -19.86 5.94
C GLY A 446 1.77 -20.54 4.58
N PHE A 447 2.85 -21.30 4.36
CA PHE A 447 2.94 -22.22 3.22
C PHE A 447 2.22 -23.53 3.52
N ASP A 448 1.51 -24.04 2.50
CA ASP A 448 0.70 -25.25 2.63
C ASP A 448 1.57 -26.51 2.60
N LYS A 449 1.12 -27.59 3.23
CA LYS A 449 1.86 -28.86 3.29
C LYS A 449 2.17 -29.46 1.91
N LEU A 450 1.42 -29.07 0.87
CA LEU A 450 1.64 -29.49 -0.52
C LEU A 450 2.82 -28.74 -1.16
N ASP A 451 2.89 -27.42 -0.97
CA ASP A 451 3.98 -26.56 -1.46
C ASP A 451 5.32 -26.96 -0.82
N LEU A 452 5.30 -27.32 0.47
CA LEU A 452 6.46 -27.75 1.24
C LEU A 452 7.04 -29.09 0.77
N ARG A 453 6.30 -29.90 -0.01
CA ARG A 453 6.82 -31.15 -0.57
C ARG A 453 7.94 -30.91 -1.57
N ALA A 454 7.83 -29.88 -2.40
CA ALA A 454 8.85 -29.55 -3.39
C ALA A 454 10.18 -29.18 -2.72
N PHE A 455 10.12 -28.48 -1.58
CA PHE A 455 11.31 -28.14 -0.78
C PHE A 455 11.97 -29.37 -0.14
N LYS A 456 11.17 -30.32 0.36
CA LYS A 456 11.68 -31.58 0.92
C LYS A 456 12.26 -32.51 -0.13
N VAL A 457 11.58 -32.66 -1.27
CA VAL A 457 12.02 -33.54 -2.37
C VAL A 457 13.29 -33.02 -3.03
N ASN A 458 13.41 -31.70 -3.19
CA ASN A 458 14.59 -31.08 -3.78
C ASN A 458 15.72 -30.80 -2.76
N ASN A 459 15.50 -31.13 -1.48
CA ASN A 459 16.44 -30.93 -0.36
C ASN A 459 17.08 -29.52 -0.33
N ILE A 460 16.25 -28.49 -0.49
CA ILE A 460 16.72 -27.10 -0.61
C ILE A 460 17.10 -26.57 0.77
N ALA A 461 18.36 -26.19 0.94
CA ALA A 461 18.84 -25.54 2.15
C ALA A 461 18.59 -24.01 2.12
N GLY A 462 18.73 -23.35 3.28
CA GLY A 462 18.53 -21.90 3.36
C GLY A 462 19.49 -21.08 2.50
N VAL A 463 20.70 -21.60 2.22
CA VAL A 463 21.67 -20.98 1.29
C VAL A 463 21.16 -21.03 -0.15
N ASP A 464 20.69 -22.20 -0.58
CA ASP A 464 20.18 -22.40 -1.94
C ASP A 464 18.96 -21.50 -2.21
N LEU A 465 18.11 -21.26 -1.20
CA LEU A 465 16.98 -20.35 -1.32
C LEU A 465 17.40 -18.88 -1.53
N LEU A 466 18.54 -18.45 -1.00
CA LEU A 466 19.02 -17.08 -1.16
C LEU A 466 19.56 -16.83 -2.58
N ASP A 467 20.17 -17.84 -3.20
CA ASP A 467 20.77 -17.72 -4.53
C ASP A 467 19.78 -18.00 -5.68
N MET A 468 18.63 -18.60 -5.40
CA MET A 468 17.61 -18.93 -6.42
C MET A 468 16.94 -17.70 -7.05
N THR A 469 16.80 -17.74 -8.37
CA THR A 469 16.08 -16.73 -9.19
C THR A 469 14.57 -16.98 -9.27
N GLU A 470 13.78 -15.98 -9.70
CA GLU A 470 12.31 -16.11 -9.80
C GLU A 470 11.88 -17.24 -10.73
N ASP A 471 12.57 -17.39 -11.86
CA ASP A 471 12.26 -18.41 -12.86
C ASP A 471 12.59 -19.82 -12.32
N GLU A 472 13.68 -19.95 -11.56
CA GLU A 472 14.01 -21.21 -10.88
C GLU A 472 12.99 -21.55 -9.78
N MET A 473 12.47 -20.58 -9.04
CA MET A 473 11.41 -20.82 -8.05
C MET A 473 10.09 -21.25 -8.72
N ILE A 474 9.78 -20.77 -9.92
CA ILE A 474 8.57 -21.18 -10.64
C ILE A 474 8.76 -22.58 -11.23
N VAL A 475 9.90 -22.84 -11.88
CA VAL A 475 10.13 -24.07 -12.64
C VAL A 475 10.54 -25.24 -11.74
N ARG A 476 11.46 -25.02 -10.80
CA ARG A 476 12.07 -26.07 -9.98
C ARG A 476 11.24 -26.43 -8.76
N LEU A 477 10.49 -25.46 -8.22
CA LEU A 477 9.63 -25.63 -7.05
C LEU A 477 8.13 -25.71 -7.40
N LEU A 478 7.76 -25.50 -8.67
CA LEU A 478 6.37 -25.51 -9.14
C LEU A 478 5.44 -24.58 -8.36
N LEU A 479 5.98 -23.46 -7.87
CA LEU A 479 5.23 -22.52 -7.03
C LEU A 479 4.45 -21.51 -7.89
N PRO A 480 3.20 -21.19 -7.52
CA PRO A 480 2.44 -20.14 -8.19
C PRO A 480 3.04 -18.75 -7.91
N ARG A 481 2.87 -17.82 -8.86
CA ARG A 481 3.48 -16.46 -8.83
C ARG A 481 3.28 -15.69 -7.52
N HIS A 482 2.15 -15.87 -6.85
CA HIS A 482 1.87 -15.20 -5.56
C HIS A 482 2.70 -15.76 -4.39
N LYS A 483 3.04 -17.06 -4.39
CA LYS A 483 3.92 -17.68 -3.39
C LYS A 483 5.39 -17.31 -3.66
N VAL A 484 5.79 -17.19 -4.92
CA VAL A 484 7.12 -16.69 -5.32
C VAL A 484 7.34 -15.27 -4.81
N ARG A 485 6.31 -14.39 -4.88
CA ARG A 485 6.38 -13.05 -4.28
C ARG A 485 6.62 -13.06 -2.77
N LYS A 486 6.05 -14.03 -2.04
CA LYS A 486 6.30 -14.21 -0.60
C LYS A 486 7.74 -14.67 -0.32
N LEU A 487 8.28 -15.59 -1.12
CA LEU A 487 9.69 -15.99 -1.01
C LEU A 487 10.64 -14.82 -1.34
N ARG A 488 10.28 -13.97 -2.30
CA ARG A 488 11.02 -12.74 -2.59
C ARG A 488 10.91 -11.71 -1.47
N ALA A 489 9.80 -11.68 -0.74
CA ALA A 489 9.70 -10.88 0.49
C ALA A 489 10.67 -11.43 1.56
N LEU A 490 10.74 -12.75 1.73
CA LEU A 490 11.72 -13.40 2.61
C LEU A 490 13.17 -13.09 2.22
N GLN A 491 13.55 -13.21 0.94
CA GLN A 491 14.92 -12.88 0.49
C GLN A 491 15.27 -11.41 0.81
N ARG A 492 14.32 -10.48 0.62
CA ARG A 492 14.49 -9.07 1.00
C ARG A 492 14.58 -8.88 2.51
N ALA A 493 13.83 -9.65 3.30
CA ALA A 493 13.92 -9.65 4.75
C ALA A 493 15.31 -10.04 5.24
N VAL A 494 15.91 -11.08 4.64
CA VAL A 494 17.26 -11.52 4.97
C VAL A 494 18.29 -10.46 4.60
N ALA A 495 18.19 -9.88 3.40
CA ALA A 495 19.10 -8.82 2.97
C ALA A 495 19.01 -7.58 3.88
N LEU A 496 17.81 -7.23 4.34
CA LEU A 496 17.60 -6.14 5.30
C LEU A 496 18.22 -6.51 6.65
N TYR A 497 17.96 -7.71 7.16
CA TYR A 497 18.52 -8.20 8.42
C TYR A 497 20.06 -8.13 8.43
N ASP A 498 20.69 -8.61 7.36
CA ASP A 498 22.15 -8.58 7.18
C ASP A 498 22.72 -7.15 7.07
N ARG A 499 21.93 -6.17 6.61
CA ARG A 499 22.34 -4.75 6.62
C ARG A 499 22.27 -4.11 8.00
N ILE A 500 21.35 -4.54 8.85
CA ILE A 500 21.24 -4.03 10.23
C ILE A 500 22.32 -4.69 11.12
N ALA A 501 22.57 -5.98 10.90
CA ALA A 501 23.54 -6.73 11.69
C ALA A 501 24.96 -6.19 11.48
N THR A 502 25.70 -5.98 12.57
CA THR A 502 27.10 -5.53 12.47
C THR A 502 28.07 -6.67 12.17
N LEU A 503 27.70 -7.90 12.52
CA LEU A 503 28.46 -9.11 12.20
C LEU A 503 27.77 -9.92 11.11
N PRO A 504 28.52 -10.43 10.12
CA PRO A 504 27.96 -11.29 9.08
C PRO A 504 27.42 -12.59 9.69
N ARG A 505 26.22 -13.01 9.27
CA ARG A 505 25.60 -14.30 9.64
C ARG A 505 25.21 -14.41 11.11
N GLN A 506 24.98 -13.28 11.79
CA GLN A 506 24.45 -13.27 13.15
C GLN A 506 22.98 -13.72 13.13
N GLY A 507 22.54 -14.45 14.15
CA GLY A 507 21.13 -14.86 14.28
C GLY A 507 20.35 -14.06 15.33
N ARG A 508 20.96 -13.00 15.86
CA ARG A 508 20.40 -12.09 16.87
C ARG A 508 20.71 -10.65 16.49
N LEU A 509 19.71 -9.78 16.58
CA LEU A 509 19.86 -8.34 16.43
C LEU A 509 19.69 -7.69 17.78
N SER A 510 20.68 -6.90 18.19
CA SER A 510 20.55 -6.04 19.37
C SER A 510 19.83 -4.73 19.01
N GLU A 511 19.19 -4.13 20.01
CA GLU A 511 18.57 -2.82 19.84
C GLU A 511 19.58 -1.72 19.49
N VAL A 512 20.81 -1.83 19.98
CA VAL A 512 21.88 -0.88 19.69
C VAL A 512 22.21 -0.87 18.20
N GLU A 513 22.29 -2.06 17.58
CA GLU A 513 22.52 -2.19 16.13
C GLU A 513 21.37 -1.59 15.32
N LEU A 514 20.12 -1.84 15.73
CA LEU A 514 18.96 -1.24 15.10
C LEU A 514 18.99 0.30 15.19
N ARG A 515 19.29 0.85 16.37
CA ARG A 515 19.41 2.30 16.57
C ARG A 515 20.52 2.91 15.72
N LEU A 516 21.68 2.25 15.65
CA LEU A 516 22.81 2.68 14.81
C LEU A 516 22.44 2.67 13.33
N PHE A 517 21.80 1.60 12.84
CA PHE A 517 21.32 1.52 11.47
C PHE A 517 20.33 2.65 11.15
N LEU A 518 19.32 2.88 11.99
CA LEU A 518 18.33 3.94 11.77
C LEU A 518 18.98 5.33 11.78
N SER A 519 19.96 5.56 12.66
CA SER A 519 20.72 6.83 12.67
C SER A 519 21.54 7.01 11.38
N SER A 520 22.07 5.93 10.80
CA SER A 520 22.84 5.98 9.54
C SER A 520 21.97 6.30 8.33
N GLN A 521 20.66 6.01 8.39
CA GLN A 521 19.69 6.35 7.36
C GLN A 521 19.17 7.79 7.46
N GLY A 522 19.68 8.58 8.41
CA GLY A 522 19.31 9.98 8.60
C GLY A 522 18.09 10.22 9.49
N CYS A 523 17.61 9.20 10.22
CA CYS A 523 16.48 9.37 11.14
C CYS A 523 16.88 10.20 12.38
N GLY A 524 15.98 11.10 12.80
CA GLY A 524 16.15 11.87 14.03
C GLY A 524 16.04 10.98 15.28
N SER A 525 16.61 11.41 16.42
CA SER A 525 16.60 10.62 17.68
C SER A 525 15.19 10.26 18.17
N SER A 526 14.21 11.15 17.97
CA SER A 526 12.80 10.92 18.30
C SER A 526 12.13 9.90 17.38
N GLU A 527 12.52 9.83 16.11
CA GLU A 527 12.02 8.86 15.13
C GLU A 527 12.60 7.48 15.39
N VAL A 528 13.90 7.42 15.68
CA VAL A 528 14.59 6.19 16.09
C VAL A 528 13.90 5.56 17.31
N ASP A 529 13.60 6.34 18.35
CA ASP A 529 12.91 5.84 19.54
C ASP A 529 11.49 5.34 19.24
N LYS A 530 10.75 6.00 18.34
CA LYS A 530 9.41 5.54 17.90
C LYS A 530 9.50 4.21 17.15
N ILE A 531 10.42 4.10 16.21
CA ILE A 531 10.62 2.88 15.40
C ILE A 531 11.05 1.71 16.28
N VAL A 532 11.96 1.94 17.24
CA VAL A 532 12.42 0.90 18.16
C VAL A 532 11.28 0.41 19.06
N ARG A 533 10.39 1.29 19.52
CA ARG A 533 9.19 0.88 20.28
C ARG A 533 8.23 0.05 19.43
N LEU A 534 8.00 0.45 18.17
CA LEU A 534 7.20 -0.33 17.23
C LEU A 534 7.82 -1.70 16.96
N PHE A 535 9.14 -1.75 16.80
CA PHE A 535 9.85 -3.00 16.59
C PHE A 535 9.70 -3.95 17.79
N ARG A 536 9.78 -3.42 19.02
CA ARG A 536 9.52 -4.18 20.26
C ARG A 536 8.07 -4.66 20.41
N SER A 537 7.09 -3.93 19.85
CA SER A 537 5.68 -4.35 19.92
C SER A 537 5.33 -5.41 18.86
N LEU A 538 6.02 -5.38 17.72
CA LEU A 538 5.83 -6.30 16.59
C LEU A 538 6.55 -7.63 16.77
N VAL A 539 7.79 -7.58 17.26
CA VAL A 539 8.60 -8.76 17.53
C VAL A 539 8.27 -9.23 18.95
N ARG A 540 7.80 -10.47 19.12
CA ARG A 540 7.57 -11.06 20.45
C ARG A 540 8.90 -11.24 21.19
N THR A 541 9.43 -10.19 21.79
CA THR A 541 10.63 -10.27 22.63
C THR A 541 10.24 -10.86 23.98
N ASP A 542 10.22 -12.18 24.08
CA ASP A 542 10.11 -12.86 25.37
C ASP A 542 11.41 -12.61 26.17
N LYS A 543 11.33 -11.79 27.22
CA LYS A 543 12.30 -11.63 28.33
C LYS A 543 13.76 -11.29 27.98
N LEU A 544 14.13 -11.21 26.70
CA LEU A 544 15.50 -11.07 26.22
C LEU A 544 15.65 -9.80 25.38
N ASP A 545 16.71 -9.04 25.64
CA ASP A 545 17.01 -7.73 25.01
C ASP A 545 17.45 -7.81 23.53
N PHE A 546 17.16 -8.92 22.84
CA PHE A 546 17.57 -9.15 21.46
C PHE A 546 16.46 -9.78 20.61
N VAL A 547 16.41 -9.39 19.34
CA VAL A 547 15.48 -9.91 18.34
C VAL A 547 16.11 -11.08 17.59
N THR A 548 15.43 -12.21 17.53
CA THR A 548 15.93 -13.36 16.77
C THR A 548 15.66 -13.19 15.27
N PHE A 549 16.49 -13.82 14.44
CA PHE A 549 16.29 -13.81 12.98
C PHE A 549 14.90 -14.35 12.59
N TRP A 550 14.44 -15.40 13.27
CA TRP A 550 13.13 -16.00 13.03
C TRP A 550 11.97 -15.02 13.30
N ASP A 551 11.99 -14.34 14.44
CA ASP A 551 10.96 -13.36 14.78
C ASP A 551 10.99 -12.15 13.84
N PHE A 552 12.18 -11.78 13.34
CA PHE A 552 12.32 -10.72 12.36
C PHE A 552 11.69 -11.07 11.00
N VAL A 553 11.95 -12.27 10.49
CA VAL A 553 11.43 -12.71 9.19
C VAL A 553 9.92 -12.91 9.23
N THR A 554 9.40 -13.48 10.32
CA THR A 554 7.94 -13.66 10.50
C THR A 554 7.21 -12.32 10.66
N ALA A 555 7.84 -11.31 11.27
CA ALA A 555 7.30 -9.96 11.39
C ALA A 555 7.66 -9.03 10.21
N TYR A 556 8.34 -9.52 9.16
CA TYR A 556 8.92 -8.69 8.12
C TYR A 556 7.90 -7.83 7.36
N ASP A 557 6.72 -8.36 7.04
CA ASP A 557 5.69 -7.59 6.33
C ASP A 557 5.26 -6.35 7.13
N TRP A 558 5.20 -6.47 8.46
CA TRP A 558 4.91 -5.36 9.37
C TRP A 558 6.09 -4.40 9.49
N ILE A 559 7.31 -4.93 9.58
CA ILE A 559 8.53 -4.12 9.66
C ILE A 559 8.74 -3.31 8.37
N ALA A 560 8.57 -3.94 7.20
CA ALA A 560 8.68 -3.30 5.91
C ALA A 560 7.63 -2.20 5.72
N GLN A 561 6.40 -2.42 6.22
CA GLN A 561 5.36 -1.40 6.24
C GLN A 561 5.72 -0.25 7.19
N ALA A 562 6.24 -0.54 8.38
CA ALA A 562 6.73 0.48 9.31
C ALA A 562 7.85 1.32 8.67
N PHE A 563 8.84 0.69 8.04
CA PHE A 563 9.95 1.40 7.40
C PHE A 563 9.50 2.25 6.21
N ARG A 564 8.51 1.82 5.44
CA ARG A 564 7.84 2.67 4.43
C ARG A 564 7.15 3.87 5.04
N ILE A 565 6.52 3.72 6.21
CA ILE A 565 5.89 4.84 6.91
C ILE A 565 6.94 5.88 7.30
N TYR A 566 8.12 5.45 7.77
CA TYR A 566 9.23 6.34 8.13
C TYR A 566 10.18 6.71 6.98
N ASN A 567 9.82 6.38 5.73
CA ASN A 567 10.63 6.67 4.54
C ASN A 567 12.07 6.13 4.58
N ILE A 568 12.26 5.00 5.25
CA ILE A 568 13.55 4.31 5.35
C ILE A 568 13.68 3.36 4.15
N PRO A 569 14.78 3.40 3.39
CA PRO A 569 14.99 2.48 2.27
C PRO A 569 15.13 1.04 2.78
N VAL A 570 14.31 0.15 2.24
CA VAL A 570 14.29 -1.31 2.52
C VAL A 570 15.00 -2.07 1.41
#